data_AF-A0A2V8XB18-F1
#
_entry.id   AF-A0A2V8XB18-F1
#
_cell.length_a   1.000
_cell.length_b   1.000
_cell.length_c   1.000
_cell.angle_alpha   90.00
_cell.angle_beta   90.00
_cell.angle_gamma   90.00
#
_symmetry.space_group_name_H-M   'P 1'
#
loop_
_entity.id
_entity.type
_entity.pdbx_description
1 polymer ?
#
loop_
_entity_poly.entity_id
_entity_poly.type
_entity_poly.pdbx_seq_one_letter_code
_entity_poly.pdbx_strand_id
1 'polypeptide(L)' 'MSAEARKGPTYLYMEVDNLEAVLAAMKDVRMVMPVRTAFYGMKEFAVQDPGGHFITFAQPVAAAQH' A
#
# COMPACT_ATOMS: atom_id res chain seq x y z
N MET A 1 -9.31 -24.81 -0.14
CA MET A 1 -8.54 -24.07 0.89
C MET A 1 -8.78 -24.75 2.22
N SER A 2 -7.74 -25.00 3.01
CA SER A 2 -7.88 -25.71 4.29
C SER A 2 -8.68 -24.89 5.31
N ALA A 3 -9.36 -25.56 6.24
CA ALA A 3 -10.10 -24.91 7.33
C ALA A 3 -9.21 -24.04 8.24
N GLU A 4 -7.88 -24.20 8.16
CA GLU A 4 -6.88 -23.47 8.95
C GLU A 4 -6.63 -22.03 8.47
N ALA A 5 -6.97 -21.70 7.21
CA ALA A 5 -6.67 -20.39 6.63
C ALA A 5 -7.61 -19.26 7.08
N ARG A 6 -8.65 -19.54 7.87
CA ARG A 6 -9.54 -18.49 8.41
C ARG A 6 -8.96 -17.86 9.68
N LYS A 7 -8.08 -16.88 9.50
CA LYS A 7 -7.84 -15.79 10.45
C LYS A 7 -8.11 -14.45 9.75
N GLY A 8 -8.23 -13.37 10.52
CA GLY A 8 -8.62 -12.03 10.06
C GLY A 8 -7.74 -11.42 8.97
N PRO A 9 -7.96 -10.15 8.60
CA PRO A 9 -7.28 -9.55 7.46
C PRO A 9 -5.77 -9.49 7.65
N THR A 10 -5.02 -9.84 6.60
CA THR A 10 -3.59 -9.59 6.52
C THR A 10 -3.32 -8.11 6.25
N TYR A 11 -2.24 -7.61 6.82
CA TYR A 11 -1.67 -6.29 6.53
C TYR A 11 -0.34 -6.50 5.82
N LEU A 12 -0.24 -6.00 4.59
CA LEU A 12 0.96 -6.11 3.78
C LEU A 12 1.54 -4.71 3.54
N TYR A 13 2.84 -4.59 3.73
CA TYR A 13 3.61 -3.42 3.32
C TYR A 13 4.48 -3.81 2.13
N MET A 14 4.42 -3.04 1.05
CA MET A 14 5.20 -3.30 -0.16
C MET A 14 5.87 -2.02 -0.63
N GLU A 15 7.19 -2.07 -0.74
CA GLU A 15 7.94 -1.07 -1.48
C GLU A 15 7.77 -1.31 -2.98
N VAL A 16 7.61 -0.23 -3.73
CA VAL A 16 7.43 -0.27 -5.18
C VAL A 16 8.32 0.78 -5.85
N ASP A 17 8.79 0.46 -7.06
CA ASP A 17 9.66 1.35 -7.82
C ASP A 17 8.92 2.59 -8.35
N ASN A 18 7.60 2.49 -8.56
CA ASN A 18 6.76 3.56 -9.11
C ASN A 18 5.37 3.60 -8.45
N LEU A 19 5.25 4.42 -7.40
CA LEU A 19 4.02 4.58 -6.63
C LEU A 19 2.89 5.19 -7.45
N GLU A 20 3.19 6.11 -8.38
CA GLU A 20 2.19 6.77 -9.22
C GLU A 20 1.53 5.78 -10.19
N ALA A 21 2.31 4.86 -10.77
CA ALA A 21 1.77 3.80 -11.61
C ALA A 21 0.84 2.86 -10.83
N VAL A 22 1.22 2.52 -9.60
CA VAL A 22 0.37 1.70 -8.72
C VAL A 22 -0.89 2.45 -8.32
N LEU A 23 -0.79 3.73 -7.95
CA LEU A 23 -1.94 4.57 -7.62
C LEU A 23 -2.95 4.65 -8.78
N ALA A 24 -2.47 4.84 -10.01
CA ALA A 24 -3.31 4.85 -11.20
C ALA A 24 -4.01 3.49 -11.44
N ALA A 25 -3.32 2.38 -11.18
CA ALA A 25 -3.89 1.03 -11.29
C ALA A 25 -4.93 0.74 -10.20
N MET A 26 -4.85 1.39 -9.03
CA MET A 26 -5.74 1.18 -7.89
C MET A 26 -6.99 2.09 -7.88
N LYS A 27 -7.25 2.85 -8.96
CA LYS A 27 -8.33 3.86 -9.02
C LYS A 27 -9.73 3.37 -8.61
N ASP A 28 -10.04 2.10 -8.85
CA ASP A 28 -11.35 1.48 -8.57
C ASP A 28 -11.33 0.63 -7.28
N VAL A 29 -10.20 0.58 -6.57
CA VAL A 29 -10.01 -0.16 -5.32
C VAL A 29 -10.29 0.76 -4.14
N ARG A 30 -10.86 0.22 -3.05
CA ARG A 30 -11.16 0.98 -1.85
C ARG A 30 -9.89 1.52 -1.21
N MET A 31 -9.64 2.81 -1.35
CA MET A 31 -8.58 3.50 -0.59
C MET A 31 -8.98 3.61 0.88
N VAL A 32 -8.07 3.24 1.78
CA VAL A 32 -8.26 3.30 3.24
C VAL A 32 -7.28 4.25 3.93
N MET A 33 -6.22 4.63 3.22
CA MET A 33 -5.27 5.66 3.64
C MET A 33 -4.89 6.49 2.42
N PRO A 34 -5.10 7.82 2.45
CA PRO A 34 -4.72 8.69 1.34
C PRO A 34 -3.19 8.72 1.18
N VAL A 35 -2.75 9.19 0.01
CA VAL A 35 -1.32 9.42 -0.26
C VAL A 35 -0.77 10.40 0.78
N ARG A 36 0.31 10.01 1.47
CA ARG A 36 1.04 10.85 2.43
C ARG A 36 2.53 10.59 2.34
N THR A 37 3.33 11.54 2.81
CA THR A 37 4.73 11.28 3.16
C THR A 37 4.79 10.94 4.64
N ALA A 38 5.24 9.73 4.97
CA ALA A 38 5.41 9.29 6.34
C ALA A 38 6.71 9.84 6.94
N PHE A 39 6.77 9.90 8.29
CA PHE A 39 7.90 10.45 9.03
C PHE A 39 9.25 9.76 8.76
N TYR A 40 9.21 8.54 8.22
CA TYR A 40 10.37 7.70 7.93
C TYR A 40 10.83 7.80 6.46
N GLY A 41 10.37 8.82 5.73
CA GLY A 41 10.90 9.16 4.40
C GLY A 41 10.23 8.46 3.23
N MET A 42 9.07 7.82 3.44
CA MET A 42 8.33 7.12 2.38
C MET A 42 7.09 7.90 1.95
N LYS A 43 6.87 8.02 0.65
CA LYS A 43 5.56 8.39 0.08
C LYS A 43 4.73 7.11 -0.01
N GLU A 44 3.55 7.09 0.58
CA GLU A 44 2.74 5.87 0.72
C GLU A 44 1.23 6.12 0.65
N PHE A 45 0.48 5.10 0.27
CA PHE A 45 -0.98 5.02 0.40
C PHE A 45 -1.40 3.58 0.72
N ALA A 46 -2.62 3.38 1.20
CA ALA A 46 -3.14 2.04 1.46
C ALA A 46 -4.54 1.81 0.92
N VAL A 47 -4.79 0.58 0.49
CA VAL A 47 -6.06 0.10 -0.04
C VAL A 47 -6.54 -1.12 0.75
N GLN A 48 -7.83 -1.41 0.64
CA GLN A 48 -8.39 -2.71 0.99
C GLN A 48 -8.71 -3.48 -0.29
N ASP A 49 -8.15 -4.67 -0.43
CA ASP A 49 -8.39 -5.54 -1.58
C ASP A 49 -9.77 -6.24 -1.49
N PRO A 50 -10.24 -6.90 -2.56
CA PRO A 50 -11.50 -7.64 -2.55
C PRO A 50 -11.55 -8.81 -1.56
N GLY A 51 -10.39 -9.33 -1.12
CA GLY A 51 -10.28 -10.35 -0.09
C GLY A 51 -10.44 -9.81 1.34
N GLY A 52 -10.52 -8.49 1.49
CA GLY A 52 -10.62 -7.80 2.77
C GLY A 52 -9.27 -7.51 3.43
N HIS A 53 -8.15 -7.77 2.75
CA HIS A 53 -6.80 -7.51 3.23
C HIS A 53 -6.41 -6.05 3.01
N PHE A 54 -5.47 -5.56 3.82
CA PHE A 54 -4.96 -4.20 3.74
C PHE A 54 -3.56 -4.20 3.14
N ILE A 55 -3.34 -3.40 2.12
CA ILE A 55 -2.07 -3.31 1.41
C ILE A 55 -1.62 -1.86 1.41
N THR A 56 -0.46 -1.58 1.99
CA THR A 56 0.24 -0.30 1.92
C THR A 56 1.31 -0.39 0.85
N PHE A 57 1.23 0.48 -0.14
CA PHE A 57 2.28 0.67 -1.14
C PHE A 57 3.11 1.88 -0.77
N ALA A 58 4.43 1.76 -0.86
CA ALA A 58 5.34 2.82 -0.48
C ALA A 58 6.49 2.95 -1.47
N GLN A 59 6.97 4.17 -1.65
CA GLN A 59 8.17 4.47 -2.41
C GLN A 59 9.02 5.47 -1.61
N PRO A 60 10.35 5.30 -1.54
CA PRO A 60 11.22 6.31 -0.93
C PRO A 60 10.99 7.66 -1.60
N VAL A 61 10.80 8.71 -0.81
CA VAL A 61 10.95 10.07 -1.32
C VAL A 61 12.42 10.18 -1.71
N ALA A 62 12.70 10.45 -2.99
CA ALA A 62 14.08 10.61 -3.44
C ALA A 62 14.80 11.57 -2.48
N ALA A 63 15.94 11.14 -1.95
CA ALA A 63 16.75 12.01 -1.11
C ALA A 63 16.98 13.31 -1.90
N ALA A 64 16.65 14.45 -1.28
CA ALA A 64 17.06 15.73 -1.83
C ALA A 64 18.57 15.60 -2.08
N GLN A 65 18.98 15.75 -3.34
CA GLN A 65 20.39 15.83 -3.68
C GLN A 65 20.91 17.08 -2.98
N HIS A 66 21.54 16.88 -1.83
CA HIS A 66 22.27 17.91 -1.09
C HIS A 66 23.69 18.01 -1.62
#